data_AF-A0A3A9HCA6-F1
#
_entry.id   AF-A0A3A9HCA6-F1
#
_cell.length_a   1.000
_cell.length_b   1.000
_cell.length_c   1.000
_cell.angle_alpha   90.00
_cell.angle_beta   90.00
_cell.angle_gamma   90.00
#
_symmetry.space_group_name_H-M   'P 1'
#
loop_
_entity.id
_entity.type
_entity.pdbx_description
1 polymer ?
#
loop_
_entity_poly.entity_id
_entity_poly.type
_entity_poly.pdbx_seq_one_letter_code
_entity_poly.pdbx_strand_id
1 'polypeptide(L)'
;MRAEGKTLKEISEITEYHFTNVSKIISQFIHRGLSYVLQCHYLGNHRNMTYEQEEAVLAPYLEKAGKGEIVSVAEIAQAYQTAVGHTISPTQIYAVLKRHGWRKVMPRSRHPRKANEEAIEASKKLTLKFRN
;
A
#
# COMPACT_ATOMS: atom_id res chain seq x y z
N MET A 1 -8.35 2.96 39.31
CA MET A 1 -7.13 2.94 40.16
C MET A 1 -6.82 4.29 40.81
N ARG A 2 -6.43 5.34 40.06
CA ARG A 2 -6.16 6.65 40.69
C ARG A 2 -7.42 7.34 41.22
N ALA A 3 -8.53 7.25 40.48
CA ALA A 3 -9.84 7.73 40.91
C ALA A 3 -10.42 6.92 42.10
N GLU A 4 -9.91 5.71 42.33
CA GLU A 4 -10.25 4.87 43.49
C GLU A 4 -9.38 5.20 44.73
N GLY A 5 -8.51 6.23 44.65
CA GLY A 5 -7.67 6.68 45.76
C GLY A 5 -6.30 6.01 45.87
N LYS A 6 -5.92 5.10 44.96
CA LYS A 6 -4.62 4.42 45.01
C LYS A 6 -3.45 5.40 44.81
N THR A 7 -2.39 5.19 45.58
CA THR A 7 -1.13 5.92 45.47
C THR A 7 -0.38 5.53 44.20
N LEU A 8 0.56 6.37 43.75
CA LEU A 8 1.35 6.07 42.55
C LEU A 8 2.24 4.84 42.74
N LYS A 9 2.68 4.58 43.98
CA LYS A 9 3.51 3.42 44.33
C LYS A 9 2.72 2.12 44.22
N GLU A 10 1.51 2.08 44.76
CA GLU A 10 0.62 0.91 44.62
C GLU A 10 0.26 0.64 43.15
N ILE A 11 0.01 1.70 42.36
CA ILE A 11 -0.27 1.54 40.93
C ILE A 11 0.97 1.03 40.18
N SER A 12 2.16 1.51 40.56
CA SER A 12 3.44 1.04 40.02
C SER A 12 3.65 -0.46 40.27
N GLU A 13 3.38 -0.92 41.50
CA GLU A 13 3.49 -2.33 41.88
C GLU A 13 2.48 -3.21 41.12
N ILE A 14 1.25 -2.73 40.91
CA ILE A 14 0.21 -3.50 40.18
C ILE A 14 0.47 -3.56 38.67
N THR A 15 0.97 -2.46 38.08
CA THR A 15 1.08 -2.32 36.61
C THR A 15 2.48 -2.64 36.09
N GLU A 16 3.44 -2.88 36.98
CA GLU A 16 4.87 -3.08 36.70
C GLU A 16 5.55 -1.90 35.96
N TYR A 17 4.85 -0.76 35.84
CA TYR A 17 5.43 0.47 35.33
C TYR A 17 6.14 1.23 36.44
N HIS A 18 7.24 1.90 36.12
CA HIS A 18 7.88 2.84 37.04
C HIS A 18 6.93 3.99 37.42
N PHE A 19 6.92 4.41 38.69
CA PHE A 19 5.98 5.40 39.23
C PHE A 19 5.96 6.74 38.46
N THR A 20 7.09 7.15 37.86
CA THR A 20 7.15 8.36 37.00
C THR A 20 6.39 8.18 35.69
N ASN A 21 6.42 6.99 35.09
CA ASN A 21 5.64 6.68 33.90
C ASN A 21 4.16 6.63 34.23
N VAL A 22 3.79 6.04 35.37
CA VAL A 22 2.40 6.06 35.86
C VAL A 22 1.90 7.50 36.02
N SER A 23 2.68 8.37 36.67
CA SER A 23 2.35 9.79 36.82
C SER A 23 2.17 10.49 35.47
N LYS A 24 3.08 10.25 34.52
CA LYS A 24 3.05 10.83 33.18
C LYS A 24 1.81 10.39 32.40
N ILE A 25 1.48 9.10 32.40
CA ILE A 25 0.31 8.55 31.71
C ILE A 25 -0.98 9.13 32.31
N ILE A 26 -1.08 9.18 33.65
CA ILE A 26 -2.24 9.77 34.33
C ILE A 26 -2.39 11.25 33.97
N SER A 27 -1.30 12.02 34.00
CA SER A 27 -1.31 13.44 33.63
C SER A 27 -1.74 13.63 32.16
N GLN A 28 -1.19 12.84 31.23
CA GLN A 28 -1.59 12.88 29.82
C GLN A 28 -3.08 12.58 29.64
N PHE A 29 -3.59 11.56 30.34
CA PHE A 29 -4.99 11.20 30.30
C PHE A 29 -5.89 12.33 30.84
N ILE A 30 -5.56 12.92 32.00
CA ILE A 30 -6.37 13.99 32.62
C ILE A 30 -6.41 15.23 31.72
N HIS A 31 -5.28 15.63 31.13
CA HIS A 31 -5.20 16.87 30.35
C HIS A 31 -5.63 16.72 28.89
N ARG A 32 -5.45 15.54 28.29
CA ARG A 32 -5.67 15.33 26.84
C ARG A 32 -6.79 14.34 26.52
N GLY A 33 -7.30 13.64 27.52
CA GLY A 33 -8.40 12.69 27.38
C GLY A 33 -8.01 11.34 26.79
N LEU A 34 -9.00 10.45 26.71
CA LEU A 34 -8.84 9.08 26.23
C LEU A 34 -8.44 9.03 24.74
N SER A 35 -8.99 9.92 23.92
CA SER A 35 -8.71 9.98 22.49
C SER A 35 -7.22 10.18 22.19
N TYR A 36 -6.54 11.00 22.99
CA TYR A 36 -5.11 11.21 22.87
C TYR A 36 -4.31 9.96 23.24
N VAL A 37 -4.63 9.29 24.36
CA VAL A 37 -3.92 8.08 24.82
C VAL A 37 -4.07 6.92 23.84
N LEU A 38 -5.22 6.81 23.17
CA LEU A 38 -5.48 5.80 22.15
C LEU A 38 -4.90 6.16 20.78
N GLN A 39 -4.50 7.42 20.56
CA GLN A 39 -3.92 7.83 19.30
C GLN A 39 -2.52 7.24 19.14
N CYS A 40 -2.23 6.68 17.97
CA CYS A 40 -0.85 6.33 17.63
C CYS A 40 -0.07 7.62 17.35
N HIS A 41 0.80 8.02 18.28
CA HIS A 41 1.67 9.19 18.11
C HIS A 41 2.88 8.92 17.22
N TYR A 42 3.16 7.65 16.94
CA TYR A 42 4.19 7.26 15.99
C TYR A 42 3.60 7.33 14.58
N LEU A 43 3.99 8.35 13.82
CA LEU A 43 3.78 8.36 12.38
C LEU A 43 4.67 7.27 11.78
N GLY A 44 4.06 6.16 11.37
CA GLY A 44 4.78 5.08 10.69
C GLY A 44 5.26 5.52 9.32
N ASN A 45 6.48 5.08 8.93
CA ASN A 45 7.15 5.24 7.63
C ASN A 45 6.92 6.60 6.94
N HIS A 46 7.96 7.43 6.79
CA HIS A 46 7.96 8.67 5.99
C HIS A 46 7.64 8.39 4.51
N ARG A 47 6.38 8.07 4.20
CA ARG A 47 5.84 7.82 2.88
C ARG A 47 5.36 9.15 2.32
N ASN A 48 5.56 9.33 1.02
CA ASN A 48 5.11 10.56 0.35
C ASN A 48 3.59 10.56 0.12
N MET A 49 2.94 9.40 0.15
CA MET A 49 1.50 9.24 -0.08
C MET A 49 0.93 7.99 0.62
N THR A 50 -0.39 7.94 0.75
CA THR A 50 -1.10 6.77 1.31
C THR A 50 -1.03 5.58 0.36
N TYR A 51 -1.26 4.37 0.87
CA TYR A 51 -1.25 3.16 0.03
C TYR A 51 -2.26 3.25 -1.13
N GLU A 52 -3.47 3.76 -0.86
CA GLU A 52 -4.52 3.93 -1.86
C GLU A 52 -4.15 4.96 -2.94
N GLN A 53 -3.46 6.04 -2.56
CA GLN A 53 -2.96 7.02 -3.51
C GLN A 53 -1.87 6.44 -4.40
N GLU A 54 -0.94 5.66 -3.84
CA GLU A 54 0.06 4.93 -4.61
C GLU A 54 -0.60 3.96 -5.60
N GLU A 55 -1.64 3.24 -5.16
CA GLU A 55 -2.39 2.30 -6.01
C GLU A 55 -3.09 3.01 -7.17
N ALA A 56 -3.71 4.17 -6.93
CA ALA A 56 -4.32 4.98 -7.97
C ALA A 56 -3.32 5.43 -9.05
N VAL A 57 -2.08 5.75 -8.65
CA VAL A 57 -1.01 6.09 -9.59
C VAL A 57 -0.57 4.86 -10.41
N LEU A 58 -0.55 3.67 -9.80
CA LEU A 58 -0.12 2.43 -10.45
C LEU A 58 -1.19 1.77 -11.33
N ALA A 59 -2.48 1.96 -11.04
CA ALA A 59 -3.61 1.36 -11.75
C ALA A 59 -3.54 1.46 -13.29
N PRO A 60 -3.30 2.63 -13.91
CA PRO A 60 -3.24 2.72 -15.38
C PRO A 60 -2.10 1.90 -15.97
N TYR A 61 -1.01 1.70 -15.23
CA TYR A 61 0.12 0.90 -15.68
C TYR A 61 -0.17 -0.60 -15.55
N LEU A 62 -0.95 -1.03 -14.55
CA LEU A 62 -1.39 -2.43 -14.43
C LEU A 62 -2.24 -2.83 -15.63
N GLU A 63 -3.16 -1.96 -16.06
CA GLU A 63 -4.00 -2.21 -17.23
C GLU A 63 -3.18 -2.34 -18.51
N LYS A 64 -2.22 -1.44 -18.73
CA LYS A 64 -1.30 -1.49 -19.88
C LYS A 64 -0.44 -2.76 -19.85
N ALA A 65 0.10 -3.12 -18.69
CA ALA A 65 0.85 -4.35 -18.51
C ALA A 65 -0.01 -5.61 -18.81
N GLY A 66 -1.28 -5.60 -18.40
CA GLY A 66 -2.24 -6.67 -18.69
C GLY A 66 -2.56 -6.82 -20.18
N LYS A 67 -2.57 -5.71 -20.93
CA LYS A 67 -2.73 -5.71 -22.40
C LYS A 67 -1.47 -6.17 -23.15
N GLY A 68 -0.36 -6.39 -22.44
CA GLY A 68 0.93 -6.76 -23.03
C GLY A 68 1.65 -5.57 -23.65
N GLU A 69 1.37 -4.36 -23.19
CA GLU A 69 2.17 -3.19 -23.55
C GLU A 69 3.43 -3.13 -22.66
N ILE A 70 4.54 -2.63 -23.22
CA ILE A 70 5.77 -2.44 -22.45
C ILE A 70 5.59 -1.23 -21.55
N VAL A 71 5.60 -1.46 -20.23
CA VAL A 71 5.55 -0.40 -19.23
C VAL A 71 6.96 -0.05 -18.76
N SER A 72 7.34 1.23 -18.85
CA SER A 72 8.63 1.73 -18.38
C SER A 72 8.54 2.19 -16.93
N VAL A 73 9.49 1.75 -16.08
CA VAL A 73 9.59 2.19 -14.67
C VAL A 73 9.87 3.69 -14.59
N ALA A 74 10.58 4.27 -15.57
CA ALA A 74 10.87 5.70 -15.60
C ALA A 74 9.58 6.54 -15.79
N GLU A 75 8.63 6.05 -16.58
CA GLU A 75 7.33 6.72 -16.77
C GLU A 75 6.51 6.69 -15.48
N ILE A 76 6.50 5.55 -14.79
CA ILE A 76 5.83 5.43 -13.47
C ILE A 76 6.49 6.37 -12.47
N ALA A 77 7.82 6.46 -12.46
CA ALA A 77 8.56 7.34 -11.56
C ALA A 77 8.21 8.82 -11.78
N GLN A 78 8.07 9.24 -13.04
CA GLN A 78 7.64 10.61 -13.37
C GLN A 78 6.20 10.88 -12.92
N ALA A 79 5.26 9.98 -13.24
CA ALA A 79 3.87 10.13 -12.81
C ALA A 79 3.73 10.18 -11.28
N TYR A 80 4.48 9.33 -10.57
CA TYR A 80 4.54 9.34 -9.12
C TYR A 80 5.11 10.65 -8.58
N GLN A 81 6.20 11.17 -9.16
CA GLN A 81 6.77 12.45 -8.76
C GLN A 81 5.79 13.61 -8.96
N THR A 82 5.05 13.62 -10.07
CA THR A 82 4.00 14.61 -10.33
C THR A 82 2.88 14.52 -9.30
N ALA A 83 2.45 13.30 -8.93
CA ALA A 83 1.40 13.10 -7.94
C ALA A 83 1.84 13.51 -6.51
N VAL A 84 3.12 13.35 -6.19
CA VAL A 84 3.72 13.73 -4.90
C VAL A 84 3.96 15.25 -4.81
N GLY A 85 4.20 15.93 -5.94
CA GLY A 85 4.35 17.39 -5.99
C GLY A 85 5.72 17.93 -5.55
N HIS A 86 6.70 17.06 -5.31
CA HIS A 86 8.09 17.45 -5.05
C HIS A 86 9.07 16.45 -5.66
N THR A 87 10.35 16.82 -5.73
CA THR A 87 11.40 15.93 -6.24
C THR A 87 11.59 14.72 -5.34
N ILE A 88 11.70 13.54 -5.95
CA ILE A 88 11.89 12.28 -5.26
C ILE A 88 13.15 11.58 -5.75
N SER A 89 13.78 10.77 -4.89
CA SER A 89 14.88 9.91 -5.33
C SER A 89 14.38 8.87 -6.34
N PRO A 90 15.14 8.58 -7.42
CA PRO A 90 14.82 7.49 -8.34
C PRO A 90 14.69 6.12 -7.66
N THR A 91 15.26 5.94 -6.46
CA THR A 91 15.14 4.69 -5.70
C THR A 91 13.78 4.53 -5.00
N GLN A 92 13.06 5.62 -4.73
CA GLN A 92 11.78 5.56 -4.01
C GLN A 92 10.72 4.79 -4.80
N ILE A 93 10.70 4.91 -6.14
CA ILE A 93 9.71 4.20 -6.95
C ILE A 93 9.85 2.67 -6.81
N TYR A 94 11.07 2.15 -6.69
CA TYR A 94 11.29 0.71 -6.49
C TYR A 94 10.75 0.23 -5.14
N ALA A 95 10.79 1.07 -4.11
CA ALA A 95 10.19 0.76 -2.82
C ALA A 95 8.66 0.75 -2.91
N VAL A 96 8.05 1.68 -3.66
CA VAL A 96 6.61 1.70 -3.95
C VAL A 96 6.21 0.43 -4.69
N LEU A 97 6.85 0.15 -5.83
CA LEU A 97 6.59 -1.02 -6.66
C LEU A 97 6.70 -2.33 -5.86
N LYS A 98 7.72 -2.47 -5.00
CA LYS A 98 7.88 -3.65 -4.13
C LYS A 98 6.73 -3.81 -3.15
N ARG A 99 6.21 -2.72 -2.55
CA ARG A 99 5.07 -2.77 -1.61
C ARG A 99 3.78 -3.23 -2.29
N HIS A 100 3.56 -2.79 -3.52
CA HIS A 100 2.39 -3.16 -4.34
C HIS A 100 2.55 -4.51 -5.04
N GLY A 101 3.59 -5.27 -4.72
CA GLY A 101 3.84 -6.58 -5.35
C GLY A 101 4.05 -6.49 -6.86
N TRP A 102 4.48 -5.33 -7.35
CA TRP A 102 4.58 -5.08 -8.78
C TRP A 102 5.58 -6.02 -9.44
N ARG A 103 5.13 -6.70 -10.50
CA ARG A 103 5.96 -7.55 -11.34
C ARG A 103 6.02 -6.96 -12.74
N LYS A 104 7.22 -6.89 -13.33
CA LYS A 104 7.37 -6.57 -14.75
C LYS A 104 6.74 -7.69 -15.59
N VAL A 105 5.57 -7.43 -16.16
CA VAL A 105 4.89 -8.33 -17.09
C VAL A 105 5.51 -8.11 -18.47
N MET A 106 6.17 -9.14 -19.01
CA MET A 106 6.62 -9.11 -20.40
C MET A 106 5.43 -9.36 -21.31
N PRO A 107 5.30 -8.61 -22.43
CA PRO A 107 4.34 -8.93 -23.47
C PRO A 107 4.47 -10.40 -23.87
N ARG A 108 3.37 -11.13 -23.87
CA ARG A 108 3.39 -12.50 -24.39
C ARG A 108 3.68 -12.43 -25.88
N SER A 109 4.72 -13.13 -26.34
CA SER A 109 5.07 -13.19 -27.76
C SER A 109 3.85 -13.60 -28.60
N ARG A 110 3.40 -12.73 -29.50
CA ARG A 110 2.40 -13.07 -30.51
C ARG A 110 3.12 -13.40 -31.82
N HIS A 111 2.73 -14.50 -32.46
CA HIS A 111 3.27 -14.87 -33.77
C HIS A 111 2.79 -13.87 -34.83
N PRO A 112 3.64 -13.39 -35.76
CA PRO A 112 3.26 -12.37 -36.75
C PRO A 112 2.07 -12.77 -37.64
N ARG A 113 1.88 -14.08 -37.84
CA ARG A 113 0.78 -14.66 -38.61
C ARG A 113 -0.41 -15.12 -37.75
N LYS A 114 -0.53 -14.63 -36.51
CA LYS A 114 -1.68 -14.98 -35.64
C LYS A 114 -2.95 -14.45 -36.32
N ALA A 115 -3.94 -15.33 -36.52
CA ALA A 115 -5.26 -14.93 -37.00
C ALA A 115 -5.92 -13.93 -36.02
N ASN A 116 -6.84 -13.10 -36.52
CA ASN A 116 -7.61 -12.18 -35.68
C ASN A 116 -8.43 -12.96 -34.63
N GLU A 117 -8.71 -12.31 -33.50
CA GLU A 117 -9.44 -12.93 -32.39
C GLU A 117 -10.80 -13.50 -32.85
N GLU A 118 -11.50 -12.83 -33.77
CA GLU A 118 -12.77 -13.28 -34.35
C GLU A 118 -12.66 -14.58 -35.17
N ALA A 119 -11.65 -14.73 -36.04
CA ALA A 119 -11.48 -15.97 -36.81
C ALA A 119 -11.03 -17.13 -35.91
N ILE A 120 -10.25 -16.85 -34.85
CA ILE A 120 -9.88 -17.85 -33.85
C ILE A 120 -11.12 -18.36 -33.12
N GLU A 121 -12.01 -17.46 -32.68
CA GLU A 121 -13.26 -17.86 -32.02
C GLU A 121 -14.21 -18.62 -32.96
N ALA A 122 -14.35 -18.17 -34.20
CA ALA A 122 -15.15 -18.87 -35.20
C ALA A 122 -14.62 -20.28 -35.48
N SER A 123 -13.29 -20.42 -35.61
CA SER A 123 -12.63 -21.72 -35.81
C SER A 123 -12.87 -22.65 -34.62
N LYS A 124 -12.70 -22.17 -33.38
CA LYS A 124 -12.97 -22.96 -32.16
C LYS A 124 -14.43 -23.44 -32.10
N LYS A 125 -15.38 -22.57 -32.43
CA LYS A 125 -16.82 -22.92 -32.49
C LYS A 125 -17.10 -23.98 -33.55
N LEU A 126 -16.41 -23.92 -34.70
CA LEU A 126 -16.48 -24.98 -35.71
C LEU A 126 -15.97 -26.31 -35.14
N THR A 127 -14.75 -26.35 -34.58
CA THR A 127 -14.15 -27.60 -34.10
C THR A 127 -14.96 -28.28 -32.99
N LEU A 128 -15.66 -27.50 -32.15
CA LEU A 128 -16.57 -28.03 -31.12
C LEU A 128 -17.83 -28.65 -31.70
N LYS A 129 -18.41 -28.08 -32.77
CA LYS A 129 -19.60 -28.63 -33.43
C LYS A 129 -19.35 -29.97 -34.12
N PHE A 130 -18.12 -30.22 -34.57
CA PHE A 130 -17.72 -31.49 -35.22
C PHE A 130 -17.32 -32.59 -34.23
N ARG A 131 -17.31 -32.32 -32.92
CA ARG A 131 -16.91 -33.27 -31.86
C ARG A 131 -18.09 -33.87 -31.08
N ASN A 132 -19.33 -33.54 -31.44
CA ASN A 132 -20.56 -34.07 -30.86
C ASN A 132 -21.24 -35.05 -31.81
#